data_AF-A0A2W4IFM9-F1
#
_entry.id   AF-A0A2W4IFM9-F1
#
_cell.length_a   1.000
_cell.length_b   1.000
_cell.length_c   1.000
_cell.angle_alpha   90.00
_cell.angle_beta   90.00
_cell.angle_gamma   90.00
#
_symmetry.space_group_name_H-M   'P 1'
#
loop_
_entity.id
_entity.type
_entity.pdbx_description
1 polymer ?
#
loop_
_entity_poly.entity_id
_entity_poly.type
_entity_poly.pdbx_seq_one_letter_code
_entity_poly.pdbx_strand_id
1 'polypeptide(L)' 'MNNLIKKIQSIFGKKDAPPAPAEEEDELCCEGKVHIAYRGISDDKMYVSYNRRWDEVKFFKPNGLRVFCNVCRRRLL' A
#
# COMPACT_ATOMS: atom_id res chain seq x y z
N MET A 1 -4.97 -50.13 30.75
CA MET A 1 -6.08 -49.30 31.29
C MET A 1 -5.43 -48.07 31.90
N ASN A 2 -5.52 -46.84 31.41
CA ASN A 2 -6.48 -46.20 30.53
C ASN A 2 -5.80 -45.09 29.71
N ASN A 3 -5.93 -45.19 28.39
CA ASN A 3 -5.52 -44.24 27.36
C ASN A 3 -6.47 -43.03 27.30
N LEU A 4 -6.67 -42.27 28.39
CA LEU A 4 -7.75 -41.25 28.40
C LEU A 4 -7.41 -39.85 28.92
N ILE A 5 -6.14 -39.51 29.24
CA ILE A 5 -5.81 -38.18 29.81
C ILE A 5 -4.91 -37.32 28.90
N LYS A 6 -4.35 -37.86 27.81
CA LYS A 6 -3.40 -37.13 26.95
C LYS A 6 -4.01 -36.30 25.81
N LYS A 7 -5.33 -36.13 25.72
CA LYS A 7 -5.96 -35.44 24.57
C LYS A 7 -6.96 -34.34 24.94
N ILE A 8 -6.79 -33.71 26.10
CA ILE A 8 -7.51 -32.48 26.52
C ILE A 8 -6.55 -31.26 26.54
N GLN A 9 -5.31 -31.41 26.06
CA GLN A 9 -4.37 -30.29 25.87
C GLN A 9 -4.47 -29.62 24.49
N SER A 10 -5.55 -29.83 23.73
CA SER A 10 -5.74 -29.17 22.43
C SER A 10 -6.62 -27.91 22.48
N ILE A 11 -6.96 -27.40 23.67
CA ILE A 11 -7.97 -26.33 23.81
C ILE A 11 -7.41 -25.02 24.36
N PHE A 12 -6.17 -24.96 24.88
CA PHE A 12 -5.62 -23.70 25.38
C PHE A 12 -4.16 -23.51 24.99
N GLY A 13 -3.90 -22.50 24.14
CA GLY A 13 -2.59 -21.85 24.11
C GLY A 13 -1.88 -21.77 22.77
N LYS A 14 -2.55 -21.39 21.68
CA LYS A 14 -1.86 -20.59 20.65
C LYS A 14 -2.41 -19.18 20.72
N LYS A 15 -1.59 -18.29 21.28
CA LYS A 15 -1.77 -16.84 21.21
C LYS A 15 -1.89 -16.47 19.73
N ASP A 16 -3.09 -16.08 19.32
CA ASP A 16 -3.31 -15.31 18.10
C ASP A 16 -2.64 -13.96 18.31
N ALA A 17 -1.33 -13.88 18.05
CA ALA A 17 -0.72 -12.60 17.75
C ALA A 17 -1.44 -12.07 16.51
N PRO A 18 -1.95 -10.83 16.51
CA PRO A 18 -2.44 -10.25 15.27
C PRO A 18 -1.32 -10.35 14.23
N PRO A 19 -1.62 -10.72 12.96
CA PRO A 19 -0.61 -10.66 11.93
C PRO A 19 -0.03 -9.23 11.96
N ALA A 20 1.28 -9.12 12.15
CA ALA A 20 1.96 -7.85 11.98
C ALA A 20 1.51 -7.29 10.62
N PRO A 21 1.10 -6.01 10.51
CA PRO A 21 0.81 -5.45 9.21
C PRO A 21 2.07 -5.63 8.38
N ALA A 22 1.93 -6.30 7.24
CA ALA A 22 3.00 -6.35 6.26
C ALA A 22 3.30 -4.90 5.91
N GLU A 23 4.44 -4.39 6.39
CA GLU A 23 5.09 -3.25 5.79
C GLU A 23 5.55 -3.74 4.42
N GLU A 24 4.63 -3.77 3.46
CA GLU A 24 4.96 -3.67 2.06
C GLU A 24 5.59 -2.29 1.90
N GLU A 25 6.89 -2.20 2.19
CA GLU A 25 7.74 -1.18 1.62
C GLU A 25 7.68 -1.41 0.12
N ASP A 26 6.64 -0.87 -0.51
CA ASP A 26 6.51 -0.75 -1.95
C ASP A 26 7.85 -0.21 -2.46
N GLU A 27 8.65 -1.08 -3.09
CA GLU A 27 9.91 -0.71 -3.73
C GLU A 27 9.60 0.37 -4.78
N LEU A 28 9.69 1.61 -4.32
CA LEU A 28 9.41 2.81 -5.04
C LEU A 28 10.29 2.86 -6.28
N CYS A 29 9.71 2.83 -7.50
CA CYS A 29 10.49 2.70 -8.75
C CYS A 29 11.63 3.72 -8.79
N CYS A 30 12.84 3.22 -9.04
CA CYS A 30 14.07 3.98 -9.27
C CYS A 30 14.50 4.87 -8.10
N GLU A 31 13.85 6.03 -7.93
CA GLU A 31 14.35 7.15 -7.11
C GLU A 31 13.32 7.68 -6.10
N GLY A 32 12.16 7.01 -5.96
CA GLY A 32 11.09 7.47 -5.08
C GLY A 32 10.38 8.76 -5.52
N LYS A 33 10.69 9.26 -6.72
CA LYS A 33 10.03 10.42 -7.35
C LYS A 33 9.06 10.00 -8.44
N VAL A 34 7.96 10.74 -8.53
CA VAL A 34 6.82 10.43 -9.39
C VAL A 34 6.27 11.64 -10.11
N HIS A 35 5.55 11.36 -11.20
CA HIS A 35 4.62 12.25 -11.84
C HIS A 35 3.20 11.85 -11.47
N ILE A 36 2.41 12.81 -11.00
CA ILE A 36 1.07 12.57 -10.51
C ILE A 36 0.11 13.27 -11.46
N ALA A 37 -0.64 12.49 -12.24
CA ALA A 37 -1.74 13.00 -13.03
C ALA A 37 -3.03 12.94 -12.21
N TYR A 38 -3.77 14.05 -12.11
CA TYR A 38 -4.96 14.15 -11.28
C TYR A 38 -6.02 15.04 -11.95
N ARG A 39 -7.28 14.88 -11.52
CA ARG A 39 -8.40 15.68 -12.02
C ARG A 39 -8.64 16.89 -11.12
N GLY A 40 -8.75 18.07 -11.71
CA GLY A 40 -9.04 19.32 -11.00
C GLY A 40 -10.46 19.31 -10.42
N ILE A 41 -10.63 19.80 -9.19
CA ILE A 41 -11.93 19.79 -8.49
C ILE A 41 -12.92 20.79 -9.11
N SER A 42 -12.42 21.94 -9.56
CA SER A 42 -13.27 23.05 -10.03
C SER A 42 -13.63 22.97 -11.50
N ASP A 43 -12.76 22.37 -12.32
CA ASP A 43 -12.87 22.42 -13.78
C ASP A 43 -12.81 21.04 -14.45
N ASP A 44 -12.65 19.98 -13.66
CA ASP A 44 -12.60 18.59 -14.12
C ASP A 44 -11.50 18.29 -15.15
N LYS A 45 -10.53 19.18 -15.32
CA LYS A 45 -9.43 18.99 -16.28
C LYS A 45 -8.36 18.09 -15.69
N MET A 46 -7.64 17.38 -16.56
CA MET A 46 -6.47 16.61 -16.16
C MET A 46 -5.25 17.51 -16.04
N TYR A 47 -4.59 17.43 -14.89
CA TYR A 47 -3.35 18.11 -14.58
C TYR A 47 -2.25 17.10 -14.30
N VAL A 48 -0.99 17.52 -14.44
CA VAL A 48 0.17 16.70 -14.09
C VAL A 48 1.09 17.49 -13.18
N SER A 49 1.37 16.93 -12.00
CA SER A 49 2.40 17.42 -11.10
C SER A 49 3.70 16.65 -11.32
N TYR A 50 4.77 17.35 -11.68
CA TYR A 50 6.03 16.72 -12.02
C TYR A 50 6.98 16.62 -10.82
N ASN A 51 7.83 15.58 -10.80
CA ASN A 51 8.94 15.44 -9.87
C ASN A 51 8.54 15.53 -8.38
N ARG A 52 7.40 14.92 -8.03
CA ARG A 52 6.87 14.84 -6.66
C ARG A 52 7.43 13.62 -5.95
N ARG A 53 7.38 13.62 -4.63
CA ARG A 53 7.74 12.43 -3.84
C ARG A 53 6.51 11.53 -3.65
N TRP A 54 6.73 10.23 -3.48
CA TRP A 54 5.61 9.28 -3.32
C TRP A 54 4.76 9.52 -2.08
N ASP A 55 5.37 9.95 -0.97
CA ASP A 55 4.68 10.32 0.26
C ASP A 55 3.70 11.49 0.08
N GLU A 56 3.84 12.27 -0.99
CA GLU A 56 2.95 13.37 -1.33
C GLU A 56 1.70 12.92 -2.11
N VAL A 57 1.68 11.69 -2.64
CA VAL A 57 0.53 11.14 -3.40
C VAL A 57 -0.74 11.15 -2.56
N LYS A 58 -0.63 10.96 -1.24
CA LYS A 58 -1.75 11.00 -0.29
C LYS A 58 -2.53 12.33 -0.25
N PHE A 59 -1.93 13.42 -0.73
CA PHE A 59 -2.58 14.73 -0.77
C PHE A 59 -3.47 14.93 -2.01
N PHE A 60 -3.41 14.01 -2.97
CA PHE A 60 -4.22 14.07 -4.19
C PHE A 60 -5.51 13.28 -4.03
N LYS A 61 -6.60 13.76 -4.63
CA LYS A 61 -7.87 13.03 -4.64
C LYS A 61 -7.72 11.77 -5.49
N PRO A 62 -8.26 10.61 -5.05
CA PRO A 62 -8.10 9.34 -5.76
C PRO A 62 -8.88 9.30 -7.08
N ASN A 63 -9.89 10.15 -7.26
CA ASN A 63 -10.69 10.18 -8.48
C ASN A 63 -9.85 10.65 -9.68
N GLY A 64 -9.61 9.74 -10.63
CA GLY A 64 -8.81 10.02 -11.82
C GLY A 64 -7.31 10.13 -11.55
N LEU A 65 -6.84 9.70 -10.39
CA LEU A 65 -5.42 9.72 -10.01
C LEU A 65 -4.65 8.66 -10.81
N ARG A 66 -3.54 9.06 -11.41
CA ARG A 66 -2.58 8.16 -12.06
C ARG A 66 -1.18 8.56 -11.65
N VAL A 67 -0.38 7.62 -11.19
CA VAL A 67 0.97 7.89 -10.72
C VAL A 67 1.97 7.15 -11.58
N PHE A 68 2.98 7.87 -12.04
CA PHE A 68 4.04 7.33 -12.90
C PHE A 68 5.39 7.57 -12.25
N CYS A 69 6.33 6.66 -12.42
CA CYS A 69 7.71 6.94 -12.01
C CYS A 69 8.29 8.09 -12.83
N ASN A 70 9.09 8.95 -12.18
CA ASN A 70 9.80 10.04 -12.85
C ASN A 70 10.84 9.53 -13.88
N VAL A 71 11.48 8.40 -13.61
CA VAL A 71 12.56 7.82 -14.42
C VAL A 71 12.00 6.82 -15.42
N CYS A 72 11.46 5.70 -14.91
CA CYS A 72 11.04 4.56 -15.71
C CYS A 72 9.71 4.80 -16.45
N ARG A 73 8.98 5.90 -16.13
CA ARG A 73 7.64 6.26 -16.65
C ARG A 73 6.57 5.18 -16.51
N ARG A 74 6.90 4.03 -15.91
CA ARG A 74 5.96 2.95 -15.59
C ARG A 74 4.87 3.50 -14.67
N ARG A 75 3.66 3.01 -14.89
CA ARG A 75 2.53 3.31 -14.02
C ARG A 75 2.69 2.56 -12.69
N LEU A 76 2.55 3.28 -11.60
CA LEU A 76 2.59 2.77 -10.23
C LEU A 76 1.18 2.69 -9.63
N LEU A 77 0.30 3.63 -10.00
CA LEU A 77 -1.11 3.71 -9.60
C LEU A 77 -2.00 4.10 -10.78
#